data_AF-A0A7K2P7W5-F1
#
_entry.id   AF-A0A7K2P7W5-F1
#
_cell.length_a   1.000
_cell.length_b   1.000
_cell.length_c   1.000
_cell.angle_alpha   90.00
_cell.angle_beta   90.00
_cell.angle_gamma   90.00
#
_symmetry.space_group_name_H-M   'P 1'
#
loop_
_entity.id
_entity.type
_entity.pdbx_description
1 polymer ?
#
loop_
_entity_poly.entity_id
_entity_poly.type
_entity_poly.pdbx_seq_one_letter_code
_entity_poly.pdbx_strand_id
1 'polypeptide(L)'
;RARNARPRDGLGRPLPYGADGVPRQPEGVVRAPEATVAEAQRLLDDGKPFHAHEVFEDAWKSGPEAERELWRGMAQLAVGLTH
;
A
#
# COMPACT_ATOMS: atom_id res chain seq x y z
N ARG A 1 -14.65 -13.97 2.14
CA ARG A 1 -14.55 -12.90 1.11
C ARG A 1 -15.37 -11.71 1.60
N ALA A 2 -14.74 -10.62 2.04
CA ALA A 2 -15.47 -9.48 2.62
C ALA A 2 -16.39 -8.87 1.55
N ARG A 3 -17.70 -9.11 1.67
CA ARG A 3 -18.73 -8.73 0.69
C ARG A 3 -19.08 -7.22 0.72
N ASN A 4 -18.33 -6.39 1.45
CA ASN A 4 -18.72 -5.01 1.74
C ASN A 4 -17.52 -4.07 1.98
N ALA A 5 -16.50 -4.12 1.13
CA ALA A 5 -15.49 -3.06 1.13
C ALA A 5 -16.05 -1.86 0.36
N ARG A 6 -16.44 -0.80 1.08
CA ARG A 6 -16.81 0.50 0.49
C ARG A 6 -15.68 0.94 -0.47
N PRO A 7 -15.98 1.38 -1.71
CA PRO A 7 -14.95 1.81 -2.66
C PRO A 7 -14.11 2.93 -2.03
N ARG A 8 -12.84 3.00 -2.39
CA ARG A 8 -11.89 4.01 -1.90
C ARG A 8 -11.18 4.70 -3.06
N ASP A 9 -10.79 5.95 -2.86
CA ASP A 9 -9.89 6.63 -3.80
C ASP A 9 -8.42 6.19 -3.61
N GLY A 10 -7.50 6.78 -4.38
CA GLY A 10 -6.06 6.49 -4.28
C GLY A 10 -5.41 6.88 -2.94
N LEU A 11 -6.08 7.70 -2.13
CA LEU A 11 -5.66 8.04 -0.77
C LEU A 11 -6.26 7.09 0.27
N GLY A 12 -7.04 6.09 -0.14
CA GLY A 12 -7.73 5.19 0.76
C GLY A 12 -8.98 5.81 1.41
N ARG A 13 -9.44 6.99 1.00
CA ARG A 13 -10.63 7.63 1.56
C ARG A 13 -11.89 6.97 1.00
N PRO A 14 -12.91 6.72 1.83
CA PRO A 14 -14.09 6.01 1.39
C PRO A 14 -14.97 6.87 0.47
N LEU A 15 -15.38 6.31 -0.67
CA LEU A 15 -16.21 6.93 -1.68
C LEU A 15 -17.71 6.59 -1.49
N PRO A 16 -18.64 7.35 -2.07
CA PRO A 16 -20.06 6.98 -2.11
C PRO A 16 -20.27 5.57 -2.70
N TYR A 17 -21.34 4.88 -2.29
CA TYR A 17 -21.72 3.62 -2.92
C TYR A 17 -22.04 3.83 -4.41
N GLY A 18 -21.60 2.91 -5.26
CA GLY A 18 -21.76 3.00 -6.72
C GLY A 18 -20.71 3.86 -7.42
N ALA A 19 -19.83 4.55 -6.69
CA ALA A 19 -18.66 5.20 -7.28
C ALA A 19 -17.56 4.17 -7.60
N ASP A 20 -16.84 4.40 -8.70
CA ASP A 20 -15.67 3.60 -9.06
C ASP A 20 -14.51 3.93 -8.13
N GLY A 21 -14.12 2.97 -7.30
CA GLY A 21 -12.93 3.05 -6.46
C GLY A 21 -11.67 2.55 -7.16
N VAL A 22 -10.52 2.91 -6.61
CA VAL A 22 -9.25 2.30 -7.02
C VAL A 22 -9.18 0.88 -6.43
N PRO A 23 -8.91 -0.16 -7.25
CA PRO A 23 -8.70 -1.50 -6.74
C PRO A 23 -7.57 -1.53 -5.71
N ARG A 24 -7.74 -2.30 -4.61
CA ARG A 24 -6.67 -2.50 -3.61
C ARG A 24 -5.51 -3.28 -4.23
N GLN A 25 -4.31 -3.12 -3.67
CA GLN A 25 -3.19 -4.00 -4.01
C GLN A 25 -3.52 -5.46 -3.60
N PRO A 26 -2.97 -6.47 -4.31
CA PRO A 26 -2.98 -7.83 -3.82
C PRO A 26 -2.19 -7.88 -2.51
N GLU A 27 -2.79 -8.46 -1.47
CA GLU A 27 -2.19 -8.63 -0.14
C GLU A 27 -1.25 -9.85 -0.12
N GLY A 28 -0.17 -9.79 0.67
CA GLY A 28 0.74 -10.90 0.91
C GLY A 28 1.69 -11.22 -0.25
N VAL A 29 1.95 -10.26 -1.12
CA VAL A 29 2.86 -10.46 -2.26
C VAL A 29 4.30 -10.22 -1.82
N VAL A 30 5.06 -11.32 -1.70
CA VAL A 30 6.49 -11.27 -1.40
C VAL A 30 7.28 -10.79 -2.63
N ARG A 31 8.10 -9.77 -2.44
CA ARG A 31 8.97 -9.18 -3.47
C ARG A 31 10.39 -9.06 -2.93
N ALA A 32 11.38 -9.07 -3.83
CA ALA A 32 12.74 -8.67 -3.49
C ALA A 32 12.77 -7.18 -3.10
N PRO A 33 13.70 -6.73 -2.24
CA PRO A 33 13.77 -5.34 -1.77
C PRO A 33 13.69 -4.30 -2.89
N GLU A 34 14.43 -4.49 -3.98
CA GLU A 34 14.46 -3.56 -5.12
C GLU A 34 13.11 -3.51 -5.82
N ALA A 35 12.44 -4.65 -5.97
CA ALA A 35 11.11 -4.74 -6.58
C ALA A 35 10.03 -4.13 -5.67
N THR A 36 10.15 -4.26 -4.35
CA THR A 36 9.28 -3.60 -3.38
C THR A 36 9.38 -2.08 -3.52
N VAL A 37 10.60 -1.54 -3.51
CA VAL A 37 10.82 -0.09 -3.63
C VAL A 37 10.36 0.43 -4.99
N ALA A 38 10.69 -0.26 -6.08
CA ALA A 38 10.28 0.15 -7.42
C ALA A 38 8.75 0.18 -7.60
N GLU A 39 8.03 -0.83 -7.10
CA GLU A 39 6.57 -0.86 -7.19
C GLU A 39 5.94 0.22 -6.31
N ALA A 40 6.44 0.41 -5.09
CA ALA A 40 5.95 1.47 -4.21
C ALA A 40 6.20 2.87 -4.82
N GLN A 41 7.39 3.11 -5.40
CA GLN A 41 7.69 4.38 -6.08
C GLN A 41 6.74 4.63 -7.25
N ARG A 42 6.49 3.63 -8.09
CA ARG A 42 5.54 3.73 -9.21
C ARG A 42 4.13 4.11 -8.72
N LEU A 43 3.70 3.57 -7.58
CA LEU A 43 2.42 3.91 -6.96
C LEU A 43 2.39 5.33 -6.39
N LEU A 44 3.51 5.79 -5.81
CA LEU A 44 3.64 7.18 -5.36
C LEU A 44 3.57 8.15 -6.54
N ASP A 45 4.26 7.86 -7.64
CA ASP A 45 4.24 8.67 -8.87
C ASP A 45 2.82 8.73 -9.48
N ASP A 46 2.04 7.65 -9.36
CA ASP A 46 0.63 7.56 -9.75
C ASP A 46 -0.34 8.30 -8.80
N GLY A 47 0.15 8.92 -7.72
CA GLY A 47 -0.71 9.55 -6.70
C GLY A 47 -1.50 8.56 -5.85
N LYS A 48 -0.95 7.35 -5.64
CA LYS A 48 -1.56 6.26 -4.85
C LYS A 48 -0.74 5.92 -3.59
N PRO A 49 -0.55 6.87 -2.66
CA PRO A 49 0.26 6.66 -1.45
C PRO A 49 -0.29 5.56 -0.53
N PHE A 50 -1.61 5.34 -0.47
CA PHE A 50 -2.18 4.26 0.32
C PHE A 50 -1.80 2.88 -0.26
N HIS A 51 -1.79 2.74 -1.58
CA HIS A 51 -1.35 1.51 -2.24
C HIS A 51 0.16 1.28 -2.07
N ALA A 52 0.97 2.34 -2.10
CA ALA A 52 2.40 2.25 -1.82
C ALA A 52 2.65 1.79 -0.37
N HIS A 53 1.84 2.26 0.58
CA HIS A 53 1.84 1.77 1.96
C HIS A 53 1.56 0.26 2.02
N GLU A 54 0.53 -0.24 1.31
CA GLU A 54 0.21 -1.68 1.28
C GLU A 54 1.42 -2.52 0.80
N VAL A 55 2.17 -2.05 -0.19
CA VAL A 55 3.38 -2.74 -0.70
C VAL A 55 4.50 -2.80 0.36
N PHE A 56 4.76 -1.69 1.05
CA PHE A 56 5.77 -1.69 2.13
C PHE A 56 5.30 -2.47 3.36
N GLU A 57 4.00 -2.51 3.64
CA GLU A 57 3.42 -3.29 4.73
C GLU A 57 3.60 -4.80 4.50
N ASP A 58 3.43 -5.27 3.26
CA ASP A 58 3.73 -6.66 2.88
C ASP A 58 5.21 -7.00 3.13
N ALA A 59 6.14 -6.12 2.72
CA ALA A 59 7.57 -6.30 2.99
C ALA A 59 7.89 -6.27 4.50
N TRP A 60 7.19 -5.42 5.26
CA TRP A 60 7.33 -5.39 6.72
C TRP A 60 6.87 -6.69 7.38
N LYS A 61 5.77 -7.28 6.91
CA LYS A 61 5.19 -8.51 7.47
C LYS A 61 5.92 -9.78 7.04
N SER A 62 6.56 -9.78 5.87
CA SER A 62 7.17 -10.98 5.27
C SER A 62 8.69 -10.96 5.20
N GLY A 63 9.33 -9.80 5.35
CA GLY A 63 10.77 -9.61 5.23
C GLY A 63 11.58 -10.09 6.44
N PRO A 64 12.92 -10.10 6.33
CA PRO A 64 13.80 -10.48 7.43
C PRO A 64 13.65 -9.55 8.64
N GLU A 65 13.75 -10.10 9.86
CA GLU A 65 13.61 -9.32 11.11
C GLU A 65 14.61 -8.16 11.18
N ALA A 66 15.81 -8.33 10.62
CA ALA A 66 16.85 -7.29 10.57
C ALA A 66 16.44 -6.02 9.78
N GLU A 67 15.48 -6.15 8.85
CA GLU A 67 14.99 -5.06 8.00
C GLU A 67 13.62 -4.53 8.46
N ARG A 68 13.04 -5.12 9.51
CA ARG A 68 11.65 -4.87 9.92
C ARG A 68 11.36 -3.39 10.18
N GLU A 69 12.24 -2.69 10.89
CA GLU A 69 12.04 -1.27 11.20
C GLU A 69 12.20 -0.37 9.97
N LEU A 70 13.04 -0.74 9.00
CA LEU A 70 13.13 -0.04 7.73
C LEU A 70 11.79 -0.10 6.99
N TRP A 71 11.25 -1.31 6.80
CA TRP A 71 9.99 -1.51 6.08
C TRP A 71 8.80 -0.86 6.80
N ARG A 72 8.76 -0.93 8.13
CA ARG A 72 7.78 -0.22 8.94
C ARG A 72 7.86 1.30 8.73
N GLY A 73 9.06 1.88 8.76
CA GLY A 73 9.27 3.31 8.53
C GLY A 73 8.81 3.75 7.14
N MET A 74 9.13 2.98 6.10
CA MET A 74 8.69 3.25 4.73
C MET A 74 7.17 3.15 4.58
N ALA A 75 6.53 2.15 5.20
CA ALA A 75 5.08 2.03 5.22
C ALA A 75 4.42 3.24 5.93
N GLN A 76 4.99 3.69 7.05
CA GLN A 76 4.50 4.87 7.77
C GLN A 76 4.67 6.17 6.97
N LEU A 77 5.81 6.34 6.30
CA LEU A 77 6.05 7.48 5.41
C LEU A 77 5.01 7.53 4.29
N ALA A 78 4.78 6.41 3.60
CA ALA A 78 3.83 6.34 2.50
C ALA A 78 2.39 6.66 2.94
N VAL A 79 1.91 6.09 4.06
CA VAL A 79 0.56 6.42 4.56
C VAL A 79 0.47 7.85 5.10
N GLY A 80 1.57 8.42 5.61
CA GLY A 80 1.64 9.83 6.01
C GLY A 80 1.34 10.80 4.87
N LEU A 81 1.63 10.42 3.62
CA LEU A 81 1.32 11.22 2.42
C LEU A 81 -0.17 11.21 2.02
N THR A 82 -1.03 10.53 2.78
CA THR A 82 -2.49 10.53 2.54
C THR A 82 -3.23 11.70 3.23
N HIS A 83 -2.53 12.49 4.05
CA HIS A 83 -3.05 13.64 4.82
C HIS A 83 -2.69 14.97 4.16
#